data_AF-A0A7Y6XSD7-F1
#
_entry.id   AF-A0A7Y6XSD7-F1
#
_cell.length_a   1.000
_cell.length_b   1.000
_cell.length_c   1.000
_cell.angle_alpha   90.00
_cell.angle_beta   90.00
_cell.angle_gamma   90.00
#
_symmetry.space_group_name_H-M   'P 1'
#
loop_
_entity.id
_entity.type
_entity.pdbx_description
1 polymer ?
#
loop_
_entity_poly.entity_id
_entity_poly.type
_entity_poly.pdbx_seq_one_letter_code
_entity_poly.pdbx_strand_id
1 'polypeptide(L)'
;MKYDVVVIGGGIVGLATAYQLLKKKPGLKLALIEKEDRLCKHQTGNNSGVIHSGLYYKPGSLKAKNCINGYKMLLEFCDQESVPYELCGKVVVATDDFQKPLLENLYNRGLENGLDQISKLSIDELKEIEPHVNGIAAINVPYTGIIDYPAVAEKYAEKIKSFGGEIFLGEKVVNISESNGDSIIETSKKTLETSLVINCGGLYSDKLARQTSEDVDLKIIPFRGEYFKLKPEKEYLVKHLIYPVPDPNFPFLGVHF
;
A
#
# COMPACT_ATOMS: atom_id res chain seq x y z
N MET A 1 17.15 23.55 -12.34
CA MET A 1 18.17 22.51 -12.05
C MET A 1 17.81 21.27 -12.85
N LYS A 2 18.80 20.54 -13.40
CA LYS A 2 18.57 19.38 -14.25
C LYS A 2 18.78 18.07 -13.49
N TYR A 3 17.81 17.17 -13.59
CA TYR A 3 17.80 15.82 -13.00
C TYR A 3 17.63 14.76 -14.07
N ASP A 4 18.15 13.55 -13.84
CA ASP A 4 17.91 12.42 -14.73
C ASP A 4 16.47 11.92 -14.61
N VAL A 5 15.93 11.91 -13.39
CA VAL A 5 14.55 11.48 -13.08
C VAL A 5 13.93 12.39 -12.02
N VAL A 6 12.67 12.76 -12.23
CA VAL A 6 11.84 13.40 -11.20
C VAL A 6 10.64 12.51 -10.87
N VAL A 7 10.48 12.18 -9.58
CA VAL A 7 9.32 11.45 -9.05
C VAL A 7 8.36 12.44 -8.38
N ILE A 8 7.09 12.43 -8.77
CA ILE A 8 6.06 13.32 -8.20
C ILE A 8 5.21 12.53 -7.21
N GLY A 9 5.23 12.90 -5.93
CA GLY A 9 4.45 12.32 -4.84
C GLY A 9 5.31 11.64 -3.77
N GLY A 10 5.27 12.15 -2.54
CA GLY A 10 5.94 11.65 -1.35
C GLY A 10 5.12 10.66 -0.52
N GLY A 11 4.25 9.89 -1.17
CA GLY A 11 3.63 8.69 -0.60
C GLY A 11 4.51 7.46 -0.81
N ILE A 12 4.10 6.32 -0.23
CA ILE A 12 4.89 5.08 -0.23
C ILE A 12 5.29 4.61 -1.63
N VAL A 13 4.42 4.80 -2.63
CA VAL A 13 4.70 4.40 -4.02
C VAL A 13 5.84 5.23 -4.60
N GLY A 14 5.78 6.56 -4.49
CA GLY A 14 6.85 7.43 -5.00
C GLY A 14 8.17 7.24 -4.27
N LEU A 15 8.12 7.06 -2.95
CA LEU A 15 9.30 6.77 -2.14
C LEU A 15 9.93 5.42 -2.50
N ALA A 16 9.14 4.35 -2.61
CA ALA A 16 9.64 3.03 -3.00
C ALA A 16 10.22 3.07 -4.43
N THR A 17 9.59 3.78 -5.36
CA THR A 17 10.11 3.96 -6.72
C THR A 17 11.46 4.67 -6.72
N ALA A 18 11.57 5.81 -6.03
CA ALA A 18 12.81 6.56 -5.92
C ALA A 18 13.94 5.74 -5.28
N TYR A 19 13.63 5.04 -4.18
CA TYR A 19 14.58 4.15 -3.50
C TYR A 19 15.09 3.04 -4.43
N GLN A 20 14.20 2.35 -5.14
CA GLN A 20 14.59 1.25 -6.03
C GLN A 20 15.41 1.74 -7.23
N LEU A 21 15.08 2.90 -7.80
CA LEU A 21 15.86 3.50 -8.89
C LEU A 21 17.29 3.83 -8.46
N LEU A 22 17.45 4.47 -7.30
CA LEU A 22 18.75 4.82 -6.75
C LEU A 22 19.56 3.58 -6.35
N LYS A 23 18.91 2.58 -5.72
CA LYS A 23 19.54 1.29 -5.38
C LYS A 23 20.08 0.58 -6.63
N LYS A 24 19.32 0.60 -7.73
CA LYS A 24 19.69 -0.07 -8.99
C LYS A 24 20.72 0.70 -9.81
N LYS A 25 20.72 2.03 -9.72
CA LYS A 25 21.63 2.91 -10.47
C LYS A 25 22.26 3.97 -9.55
N PRO A 26 23.34 3.61 -8.82
CA PRO A 26 24.08 4.56 -8.01
C PRO A 26 24.56 5.78 -8.83
N GLY A 27 24.45 6.98 -8.25
CA GLY A 27 24.82 8.23 -8.90
C GLY A 27 23.75 8.83 -9.85
N LEU A 28 22.60 8.18 -10.00
CA LEU A 28 21.44 8.76 -10.70
C LEU A 28 21.00 10.06 -10.01
N LYS A 29 20.93 11.17 -10.75
CA LYS A 29 20.43 12.43 -10.23
C LYS A 29 18.91 12.38 -10.15
N LEU A 30 18.38 12.06 -8.98
CA LEU A 30 16.95 11.93 -8.74
C LEU A 30 16.43 13.02 -7.81
N ALA A 31 15.31 13.64 -8.18
CA ALA A 31 14.52 14.47 -7.29
C ALA A 31 13.14 13.84 -7.04
N LEU A 32 12.65 13.92 -5.81
CA LEU A 32 11.27 13.63 -5.44
C LEU A 32 10.58 14.91 -4.99
N ILE A 33 9.39 15.18 -5.51
CA ILE A 33 8.60 16.37 -5.18
C ILE A 33 7.34 15.97 -4.42
N GLU A 34 7.08 16.60 -3.27
CA GLU A 34 5.87 16.45 -2.47
C GLU A 34 5.25 17.82 -2.19
N LYS A 35 3.94 17.94 -2.43
CA LYS A 35 3.20 19.19 -2.25
C LYS A 35 3.02 19.56 -0.77
N GLU A 36 2.98 18.56 0.10
CA GLU A 36 2.80 18.72 1.53
C GLU A 36 4.13 19.02 2.24
N ASP A 37 4.04 19.63 3.41
CA ASP A 37 5.17 19.98 4.29
C ASP A 37 5.86 18.77 4.93
N ARG A 38 5.29 17.58 4.80
CA ARG A 38 5.83 16.31 5.26
C ARG A 38 5.39 15.16 4.36
N LEU A 39 6.16 14.08 4.38
CA LEU A 39 5.85 12.86 3.63
C LEU A 39 4.58 12.18 4.17
N CYS A 40 3.93 11.39 3.32
CA CYS A 40 2.86 10.46 3.71
C CYS A 40 1.64 11.06 4.39
N LYS A 41 1.37 12.36 4.24
CA LYS A 41 0.23 13.05 4.86
C LYS A 41 -1.16 12.59 4.35
N HIS A 42 -1.21 11.88 3.21
CA HIS A 42 -2.44 11.38 2.60
C HIS A 42 -2.60 9.86 2.80
N GLN A 43 -2.86 9.06 1.76
CA GLN A 43 -3.26 7.66 1.91
C GLN A 43 -2.23 6.79 2.64
N THR A 44 -0.93 7.05 2.46
CA THR A 44 0.12 6.29 3.15
C THR A 44 0.08 6.46 4.68
N GLY A 45 -0.27 7.65 5.18
CA GLY A 45 -0.45 7.87 6.62
C GLY A 45 -1.86 7.60 7.13
N ASN A 46 -2.82 7.32 6.24
CA ASN A 46 -4.23 7.13 6.58
C ASN A 46 -4.75 5.81 5.97
N ASN A 47 -4.17 4.69 6.39
CA ASN A 47 -4.61 3.34 6.05
C ASN A 47 -4.53 2.43 7.28
N SER A 48 -4.97 1.18 7.13
CA SER A 48 -5.04 0.21 8.23
C SER A 48 -3.70 -0.34 8.71
N GLY A 49 -2.58 -0.02 8.04
CA GLY A 49 -1.27 -0.56 8.38
C GLY A 49 -1.10 -2.04 8.02
N VAL A 50 -2.05 -2.65 7.30
CA VAL A 50 -2.04 -4.10 7.08
C VAL A 50 -1.06 -4.50 5.97
N ILE A 51 -0.16 -5.41 6.31
CA ILE A 51 0.64 -6.17 5.36
C ILE A 51 -0.23 -7.31 4.82
N HIS A 52 -0.86 -7.09 3.67
CA HIS A 52 -1.74 -8.08 3.05
C HIS A 52 -0.98 -9.25 2.43
N SER A 53 -1.50 -10.47 2.63
CA SER A 53 -0.96 -11.71 2.06
C SER A 53 -1.34 -11.97 0.61
N GLY A 54 -2.34 -11.27 0.07
CA GLY A 54 -2.83 -11.45 -1.30
C GLY A 54 -4.05 -12.39 -1.44
N LEU A 55 -4.58 -12.91 -0.33
CA LEU A 55 -5.72 -13.84 -0.26
C LEU A 55 -6.90 -13.48 -1.19
N TYR A 56 -7.30 -12.21 -1.21
CA TYR A 56 -8.53 -11.78 -1.89
C TYR A 56 -8.38 -11.57 -3.39
N TYR A 57 -7.15 -11.42 -3.89
CA TYR A 57 -6.93 -10.95 -5.26
C TYR A 57 -7.08 -12.07 -6.29
N LYS A 58 -7.69 -11.75 -7.43
CA LYS A 58 -7.81 -12.68 -8.56
C LYS A 58 -6.43 -13.21 -8.94
N PRO A 59 -6.23 -14.54 -8.99
CA PRO A 59 -4.95 -15.14 -9.38
C PRO A 59 -4.47 -14.63 -10.74
N GLY A 60 -3.16 -14.41 -10.85
CA GLY A 60 -2.52 -13.86 -12.05
C GLY A 60 -2.72 -12.36 -12.30
N SER A 61 -3.63 -11.68 -11.58
CA SER A 61 -3.83 -10.22 -11.70
C SER A 61 -2.61 -9.43 -11.23
N LEU A 62 -2.48 -8.17 -11.69
CA LEU A 62 -1.43 -7.27 -11.22
C LEU A 62 -1.51 -7.04 -9.70
N LYS A 63 -2.70 -6.99 -9.11
CA LYS A 63 -2.86 -6.88 -7.65
C LYS A 63 -2.30 -8.10 -6.92
N ALA A 64 -2.61 -9.31 -7.39
CA ALA A 64 -2.08 -10.55 -6.80
C ALA A 64 -0.54 -10.59 -6.91
N LYS A 65 -0.01 -10.40 -8.12
CA LYS A 65 1.44 -10.42 -8.39
C LYS A 65 2.19 -9.35 -7.57
N ASN A 66 1.72 -8.11 -7.61
CA ASN A 66 2.37 -7.01 -6.89
C ASN A 66 2.24 -7.14 -5.38
N CYS A 67 1.12 -7.68 -4.87
CA CYS A 67 0.97 -7.93 -3.43
C CYS A 67 1.97 -8.99 -2.95
N ILE A 68 2.08 -10.12 -3.64
CA ILE A 68 2.96 -11.22 -3.22
C ILE A 68 4.44 -10.80 -3.34
N ASN A 69 4.82 -10.15 -4.43
CA ASN A 69 6.19 -9.65 -4.61
C ASN A 69 6.50 -8.52 -3.61
N GLY A 70 5.57 -7.58 -3.47
CA GLY A 70 5.69 -6.44 -2.56
C GLY A 70 5.76 -6.86 -1.09
N TYR A 71 5.02 -7.92 -0.70
CA TYR A 71 5.08 -8.52 0.63
C TYR A 71 6.52 -8.93 0.97
N LYS A 72 7.15 -9.75 0.10
CA LYS A 72 8.51 -10.24 0.30
C LYS A 72 9.52 -9.09 0.35
N MET A 73 9.42 -8.16 -0.60
CA MET A 73 10.31 -7.00 -0.67
C MET A 73 10.17 -6.07 0.55
N LEU A 74 8.95 -5.92 1.07
CA LEU A 74 8.70 -5.10 2.25
C LEU A 74 9.31 -5.74 3.50
N LEU A 75 9.08 -7.04 3.73
CA LEU A 75 9.65 -7.72 4.90
C LEU A 75 11.17 -7.70 4.86
N GLU A 76 11.77 -8.02 3.70
CA GLU A 76 13.22 -7.97 3.52
C GLU A 76 13.77 -6.57 3.80
N PHE A 77 13.10 -5.52 3.32
CA PHE A 77 13.48 -4.14 3.61
C PHE A 77 13.38 -3.83 5.10
N CYS A 78 12.31 -4.27 5.76
CA CYS A 78 12.10 -4.04 7.18
C CYS A 78 13.16 -4.75 8.03
N ASP A 79 13.51 -5.99 7.69
CA ASP A 79 14.58 -6.74 8.36
C ASP A 79 15.94 -6.05 8.16
N GLN A 80 16.26 -5.63 6.93
CA GLN A 80 17.52 -4.97 6.58
C GLN A 80 17.68 -3.60 7.26
N GLU A 81 16.59 -2.83 7.33
CA GLU A 81 16.60 -1.45 7.82
C GLU A 81 16.07 -1.33 9.25
N SER A 82 15.79 -2.46 9.90
CA SER A 82 15.27 -2.56 11.27
C SER A 82 13.98 -1.75 11.49
N VAL A 83 13.04 -1.82 10.53
CA VAL A 83 11.70 -1.26 10.67
C VAL A 83 10.80 -2.31 11.34
N PRO A 84 10.19 -2.01 12.50
CA PRO A 84 9.33 -2.99 13.18
C PRO A 84 8.07 -3.33 12.39
N TYR A 85 7.72 -4.60 12.38
CA TYR A 85 6.43 -5.11 11.90
C TYR A 85 6.05 -6.34 12.72
N GLU A 86 4.78 -6.73 12.66
CA GLU A 86 4.26 -7.90 13.34
C GLU A 86 3.43 -8.74 12.38
N LEU A 87 3.77 -10.01 12.21
CA LEU A 87 2.94 -10.98 11.47
C LEU A 87 1.93 -11.63 12.43
N CYS A 88 0.98 -10.83 12.91
CA CYS A 88 -0.05 -11.23 13.86
C CYS A 88 -1.09 -12.20 13.26
N GLY A 89 -1.06 -12.46 11.96
CA GLY A 89 -2.04 -13.27 11.25
C GLY A 89 -3.38 -12.55 11.05
N LYS A 90 -4.28 -13.25 10.36
CA LYS A 90 -5.66 -12.81 10.09
C LYS A 90 -6.59 -14.01 10.12
N VAL A 91 -7.77 -13.81 10.68
CA VAL A 91 -8.87 -14.75 10.61
C VAL A 91 -9.97 -14.16 9.72
N VAL A 92 -10.41 -14.92 8.70
CA VAL A 92 -11.59 -14.55 7.92
C VAL A 92 -12.77 -15.39 8.41
N VAL A 93 -13.85 -14.73 8.82
CA VAL A 93 -14.95 -15.34 9.56
C VAL A 93 -16.24 -15.26 8.76
N ALA A 94 -16.89 -16.41 8.55
CA ALA A 94 -18.26 -16.50 8.07
C ALA A 94 -19.23 -16.39 9.24
N THR A 95 -20.24 -15.54 9.12
CA THR A 95 -21.24 -15.28 10.18
C THR A 95 -22.62 -15.87 9.88
N ASP A 96 -22.83 -16.36 8.65
CA ASP A 96 -24.06 -16.99 8.19
C ASP A 96 -23.77 -18.09 7.16
N ASP A 97 -24.78 -18.92 6.87
CA ASP A 97 -24.61 -20.09 6.00
C ASP A 97 -24.32 -19.73 4.54
N PHE A 98 -24.77 -18.57 4.05
CA PHE A 98 -24.52 -18.17 2.66
C PHE A 98 -23.05 -17.77 2.45
N GLN A 99 -22.36 -17.34 3.51
CA GLN A 99 -20.93 -17.00 3.46
C GLN A 99 -20.02 -18.23 3.39
N LYS A 100 -20.48 -19.43 3.79
CA LYS A 100 -19.63 -20.64 3.80
C LYS A 100 -19.05 -20.98 2.42
N PRO A 101 -19.83 -21.07 1.32
CA PRO A 101 -19.27 -21.31 -0.01
C PRO A 101 -18.32 -20.19 -0.48
N LEU A 102 -18.57 -18.94 -0.08
CA LEU A 102 -17.71 -17.81 -0.41
C LEU A 102 -16.37 -17.88 0.33
N LEU A 103 -16.38 -18.29 1.60
CA LEU A 103 -15.19 -18.55 2.39
C LEU A 103 -14.35 -19.68 1.78
N GLU A 104 -15.01 -20.75 1.31
CA GLU A 104 -14.35 -21.85 0.61
C GLU A 104 -13.67 -21.41 -0.69
N ASN A 105 -14.35 -20.58 -1.49
CA ASN A 105 -13.75 -19.99 -2.67
C ASN A 105 -12.54 -19.11 -2.33
N LEU A 106 -12.59 -18.40 -1.21
CA LEU A 106 -11.48 -17.57 -0.73
C LEU A 106 -10.28 -18.42 -0.28
N TYR A 107 -10.54 -19.55 0.40
CA TYR A 107 -9.52 -20.53 0.75
C TYR A 107 -8.81 -21.07 -0.50
N ASN A 108 -9.57 -21.56 -1.49
CA ASN A 108 -9.01 -22.09 -2.73
C ASN A 108 -8.22 -21.02 -3.51
N ARG A 109 -8.72 -19.78 -3.55
CA ARG A 109 -7.99 -18.65 -4.15
C ARG A 109 -6.67 -18.37 -3.44
N GLY A 110 -6.65 -18.49 -2.11
CA GLY A 110 -5.42 -18.37 -1.32
C GLY A 110 -4.38 -19.40 -1.76
N LEU A 111 -4.78 -20.67 -1.91
CA LEU A 111 -3.92 -21.74 -2.39
C LEU A 111 -3.40 -21.45 -3.82
N GLU A 112 -4.27 -21.00 -4.73
CA GLU A 112 -3.86 -20.62 -6.10
C GLU A 112 -2.88 -19.44 -6.12
N ASN A 113 -2.95 -18.56 -5.14
CA ASN A 113 -2.00 -17.46 -4.94
C ASN A 113 -0.73 -17.88 -4.19
N GLY A 114 -0.57 -19.17 -3.85
CA GLY A 114 0.62 -19.72 -3.20
C GLY A 114 0.66 -19.54 -1.68
N LEU A 115 -0.50 -19.34 -1.03
CA LEU A 115 -0.60 -19.30 0.43
C LEU A 115 -0.78 -20.72 0.99
N ASP A 116 0.31 -21.45 1.14
CA ASP A 116 0.35 -22.88 1.51
C ASP A 116 0.10 -23.19 3.00
N GLN A 117 0.13 -22.19 3.88
CA GLN A 117 -0.04 -22.32 5.34
C GLN A 117 -1.40 -21.80 5.83
N ILE A 118 -2.31 -21.46 4.94
CA ILE A 118 -3.68 -21.15 5.35
C ILE A 118 -4.39 -22.43 5.79
N SER A 119 -5.24 -22.34 6.80
CA SER A 119 -6.02 -23.48 7.29
C SER A 119 -7.46 -23.09 7.51
N LYS A 120 -8.36 -24.07 7.41
CA LYS A 120 -9.74 -23.91 7.87
C LYS A 120 -9.77 -24.15 9.37
N LEU A 121 -10.62 -23.41 10.07
CA LEU A 121 -10.81 -23.54 11.51
C LEU A 121 -12.21 -24.06 11.80
N SER A 122 -12.28 -25.04 12.70
CA SER A 122 -13.49 -25.35 13.45
C SER A 122 -13.85 -24.20 14.40
N ILE A 123 -15.06 -24.23 14.96
CA ILE A 123 -15.51 -23.21 15.91
C ILE A 123 -14.72 -23.26 17.21
N ASP A 124 -14.33 -24.46 17.64
CA ASP A 124 -13.56 -24.60 18.87
C ASP A 124 -12.14 -24.07 18.68
N GLU A 125 -11.50 -24.35 17.53
CA GLU A 125 -10.19 -23.76 17.18
C GLU A 125 -10.27 -22.23 17.04
N LEU A 126 -11.34 -21.70 16.45
CA LEU A 126 -11.58 -20.25 16.36
C LEU A 126 -11.64 -19.63 17.75
N LYS A 127 -12.41 -20.22 18.68
CA LYS A 127 -12.53 -19.72 20.05
C LYS A 127 -11.24 -19.85 20.86
N GLU A 128 -10.41 -20.84 20.56
CA GLU A 128 -9.10 -20.99 21.21
C GLU A 128 -8.18 -19.81 20.87
N ILE A 129 -8.09 -19.45 19.59
CA ILE A 129 -7.21 -18.36 19.14
C ILE A 129 -7.84 -16.97 19.34
N GLU A 130 -9.16 -16.85 19.18
CA GLU A 130 -9.94 -15.62 19.25
C GLU A 130 -11.22 -15.80 20.10
N PRO A 131 -11.10 -15.79 21.45
CA PRO A 131 -12.21 -16.11 22.36
C PRO A 131 -13.43 -15.18 22.28
N HIS A 132 -13.25 -13.98 21.71
CA HIS A 132 -14.28 -12.95 21.62
C HIS A 132 -14.92 -12.85 20.23
N VAL A 133 -14.45 -13.65 19.27
CA VAL A 133 -14.98 -13.68 17.90
C VAL A 133 -16.10 -14.70 17.79
N ASN A 134 -17.18 -14.32 17.12
CA ASN A 134 -18.30 -15.21 16.82
C ASN A 134 -18.37 -15.46 15.31
N GLY A 135 -18.64 -16.72 14.93
CA GLY A 135 -18.78 -17.13 13.54
C GLY A 135 -19.23 -18.59 13.44
N ILE A 136 -19.53 -19.03 12.22
CA ILE A 136 -19.97 -20.40 11.91
C ILE A 136 -18.99 -21.17 11.00
N ALA A 137 -17.96 -20.50 10.49
CA ALA A 137 -16.78 -21.08 9.86
C ALA A 137 -15.69 -20.01 9.78
N ALA A 138 -14.41 -20.41 9.75
CA ALA A 138 -13.32 -19.46 9.59
C ALA A 138 -12.12 -20.06 8.83
N ILE A 139 -11.26 -19.19 8.30
CA ILE A 139 -9.93 -19.54 7.81
C ILE A 139 -8.88 -18.73 8.56
N ASN A 140 -7.79 -19.39 8.92
CA ASN A 140 -6.58 -18.77 9.45
C ASN A 140 -5.63 -18.40 8.30
N VAL A 141 -5.01 -17.24 8.39
CA VAL A 141 -4.09 -16.68 7.39
C VAL A 141 -2.86 -16.13 8.10
N PRO A 142 -1.85 -16.98 8.39
CA PRO A 142 -0.73 -16.62 9.27
C PRO A 142 0.21 -15.57 8.67
N TYR A 143 0.17 -15.36 7.35
CA TYR A 143 1.03 -14.39 6.66
C TYR A 143 0.64 -12.93 6.88
N THR A 144 -0.58 -12.63 7.35
CA THR A 144 -1.02 -11.23 7.41
C THR A 144 -0.35 -10.55 8.59
N GLY A 145 0.03 -9.28 8.44
CA GLY A 145 0.65 -8.52 9.53
C GLY A 145 0.24 -7.07 9.56
N ILE A 146 0.86 -6.34 10.49
CA ILE A 146 0.69 -4.90 10.68
C ILE A 146 2.04 -4.18 10.69
N ILE A 147 2.04 -2.93 10.20
CA ILE A 147 3.22 -2.08 10.11
C ILE A 147 2.84 -0.59 10.15
N ASP A 148 3.75 0.22 10.68
CA ASP A 148 3.69 1.67 10.57
C ASP A 148 4.25 2.11 9.20
N TYR A 149 3.37 2.27 8.20
CA TYR A 149 3.78 2.73 6.87
C TYR A 149 4.42 4.13 6.84
N PRO A 150 3.99 5.12 7.67
CA PRO A 150 4.79 6.31 7.90
C PRO A 150 6.25 6.03 8.28
N ALA A 151 6.52 5.11 9.21
CA ALA A 151 7.90 4.74 9.57
C ALA A 151 8.66 4.11 8.38
N VAL A 152 8.02 3.25 7.60
CA VAL A 152 8.61 2.70 6.36
C VAL A 152 8.97 3.81 5.38
N ALA A 153 8.07 4.78 5.21
CA ALA A 153 8.27 5.91 4.31
C ALA A 153 9.39 6.84 4.75
N GLU A 154 9.49 7.14 6.04
CA GLU A 154 10.61 7.87 6.62
C GLU A 154 11.92 7.13 6.36
N LYS A 155 11.92 5.80 6.54
CA LYS A 155 13.11 4.99 6.25
C LYS A 155 13.49 5.03 4.77
N TYR A 156 12.53 4.93 3.85
CA TYR A 156 12.82 5.13 2.43
C TYR A 156 13.41 6.51 2.15
N ALA A 157 12.90 7.57 2.78
CA ALA A 157 13.42 8.92 2.61
C ALA A 157 14.87 9.07 3.10
N GLU A 158 15.22 8.44 4.23
CA GLU A 158 16.61 8.34 4.69
C GLU A 158 17.49 7.67 3.64
N LYS A 159 17.06 6.52 3.09
CA LYS A 159 17.84 5.79 2.08
C LYS A 159 18.01 6.57 0.79
N ILE A 160 16.94 7.21 0.30
CA ILE A 160 16.98 8.08 -0.88
C ILE A 160 18.05 9.16 -0.70
N LYS A 161 18.02 9.88 0.44
CA LYS A 161 19.03 10.92 0.76
C LYS A 161 20.43 10.34 0.87
N SER A 162 20.59 9.17 1.50
CA SER A 162 21.90 8.49 1.61
C SER A 162 22.49 8.09 0.26
N PHE A 163 21.64 7.87 -0.75
CA PHE A 163 22.05 7.57 -2.12
C PHE A 163 22.18 8.81 -3.01
N GLY A 164 22.08 10.02 -2.44
CA GLY A 164 22.23 11.29 -3.14
C GLY A 164 20.97 11.79 -3.83
N GLY A 165 19.81 11.17 -3.59
CA GLY A 165 18.51 11.67 -4.05
C GLY A 165 18.05 12.87 -3.22
N GLU A 166 17.40 13.82 -3.88
CA GLU A 166 16.86 15.02 -3.23
C GLU A 166 15.34 14.90 -3.03
N ILE A 167 14.83 15.39 -1.90
CA ILE A 167 13.40 15.40 -1.59
C ILE A 167 12.97 16.84 -1.32
N PHE A 168 12.03 17.34 -2.11
CA PHE A 168 11.49 18.69 -2.04
C PHE A 168 10.07 18.66 -1.46
N LEU A 169 9.91 19.18 -0.24
CA LEU A 169 8.63 19.26 0.48
C LEU A 169 7.99 20.65 0.34
N GLY A 170 6.67 20.71 0.48
CA GLY A 170 5.88 21.93 0.32
C GLY A 170 5.95 22.49 -1.10
N GLU A 171 6.15 21.62 -2.10
CA GLU A 171 6.35 21.99 -3.49
C GLU A 171 5.30 21.32 -4.36
N LYS A 172 4.24 22.06 -4.68
CA LYS A 172 3.19 21.55 -5.53
C LYS A 172 3.59 21.69 -6.99
N VAL A 173 3.58 20.60 -7.75
CA VAL A 173 3.67 20.67 -9.22
C VAL A 173 2.43 21.39 -9.76
N VAL A 174 2.65 22.46 -10.52
CA VAL A 174 1.59 23.29 -11.11
C VAL A 174 1.42 23.01 -12.60
N ASN A 175 2.51 22.69 -13.29
CA ASN A 175 2.52 22.46 -14.72
C ASN A 175 3.67 21.52 -15.11
N ILE A 176 3.46 20.73 -16.15
CA ILE A 176 4.47 19.87 -16.76
C ILE A 176 4.37 20.08 -18.26
N SER A 177 5.46 20.50 -18.89
CA SER A 177 5.56 20.73 -20.32
C SER A 177 6.83 20.11 -20.88
N GLU A 178 6.96 20.08 -22.20
CA GLU A 178 8.18 19.61 -22.87
C GLU A 178 8.93 20.80 -23.49
N SER A 179 10.25 20.81 -23.36
CA SER A 179 11.13 21.76 -24.03
C SER A 179 12.44 21.09 -24.41
N ASN A 180 12.82 21.19 -25.68
CA ASN A 180 14.07 20.62 -26.23
C ASN A 180 14.26 19.12 -25.94
N GLY A 181 13.18 18.34 -25.88
CA GLY A 181 13.20 16.90 -25.60
C GLY A 181 13.32 16.52 -24.12
N ASP A 182 13.36 17.50 -23.21
CA ASP A 182 13.28 17.28 -21.77
C ASP A 182 11.93 17.77 -21.23
N SER A 183 11.48 17.18 -20.13
CA SER A 183 10.32 17.64 -19.37
C SER A 183 10.70 18.80 -18.46
N ILE A 184 9.92 19.87 -18.52
CA ILE A 184 9.99 21.03 -17.64
C ILE A 184 8.88 20.91 -16.61
N ILE A 185 9.26 20.81 -15.33
CA ILE A 185 8.35 20.68 -14.20
C ILE A 185 8.35 22.00 -13.45
N GLU A 186 7.25 22.73 -13.54
CA GLU A 186 7.03 23.94 -12.76
C GLU A 186 6.35 23.56 -11.44
N THR A 187 6.97 23.98 -10.33
CA THR A 187 6.40 23.88 -8.99
C THR A 187 5.98 25.24 -8.47
N SER A 188 5.28 25.26 -7.34
CA SER A 188 4.95 26.48 -6.61
C SER A 188 6.17 27.26 -6.10
N LYS A 189 7.39 26.73 -6.20
CA LYS A 189 8.62 27.38 -5.71
C LYS A 189 9.73 27.50 -6.77
N LYS A 190 9.84 26.56 -7.71
CA LYS A 190 10.93 26.55 -8.69
C LYS A 190 10.58 25.73 -9.93
N THR A 191 11.46 25.78 -10.91
CA THR A 191 11.39 24.97 -12.12
C THR A 191 12.52 23.96 -12.17
N LEU A 192 12.17 22.70 -12.46
CA LEU A 192 13.10 21.60 -12.66
C LEU A 192 13.04 21.13 -14.12
N GLU A 193 14.15 20.62 -14.62
CA GLU A 193 14.26 20.01 -15.94
C GLU A 193 14.66 18.55 -15.76
N THR A 194 14.05 17.65 -16.52
CA THR A 194 14.37 16.22 -16.45
C THR A 194 14.06 15.45 -17.71
N SER A 195 14.81 14.38 -17.95
CA SER A 195 14.57 13.49 -19.08
C SER A 195 13.47 12.45 -18.80
N LEU A 196 13.06 12.24 -17.54
CA LEU A 196 11.99 11.31 -17.19
C LEU A 196 11.19 11.80 -15.97
N VAL A 197 9.87 11.87 -16.13
CA VAL A 197 8.93 12.14 -15.04
C VAL A 197 8.20 10.85 -14.65
N ILE A 198 8.14 10.55 -13.35
CA ILE A 198 7.36 9.44 -12.81
C ILE A 198 6.24 10.00 -11.94
N ASN A 199 5.00 9.76 -12.37
CA ASN A 199 3.81 10.23 -11.68
C ASN A 199 3.35 9.24 -10.60
N CYS A 200 3.54 9.60 -9.34
CA CYS A 200 3.04 8.89 -8.17
C CYS A 200 2.07 9.75 -7.34
N GLY A 201 1.30 10.64 -8.00
CA GLY A 201 0.45 11.64 -7.36
C GLY A 201 -0.81 11.13 -6.65
N GLY A 202 -0.93 9.83 -6.38
CA GLY A 202 -2.05 9.25 -5.63
C GLY A 202 -3.41 9.61 -6.23
N LEU A 203 -4.25 10.32 -5.46
CA LEU A 203 -5.60 10.74 -5.92
C LEU A 203 -5.58 11.80 -7.04
N TYR A 204 -4.40 12.31 -7.39
CA TYR A 204 -4.21 13.33 -8.42
C TYR A 204 -3.42 12.79 -9.61
N SER A 205 -3.15 11.48 -9.68
CA SER A 205 -2.34 10.90 -10.75
C SER A 205 -2.97 11.09 -12.13
N ASP A 206 -4.29 10.95 -12.27
CA ASP A 206 -5.00 11.24 -13.51
C ASP A 206 -4.90 12.73 -13.91
N LYS A 207 -5.04 13.65 -12.96
CA LYS A 207 -4.93 15.09 -13.20
C LYS A 207 -3.53 15.50 -13.63
N LEU A 208 -2.49 14.93 -13.02
CA LEU A 208 -1.10 15.15 -13.41
C LEU A 208 -0.83 14.57 -14.81
N ALA A 209 -1.33 13.36 -15.10
CA ALA A 209 -1.15 12.73 -16.41
C ALA A 209 -1.78 13.57 -17.54
N ARG A 210 -2.92 14.23 -17.28
CA ARG A 210 -3.58 15.12 -18.23
C ARG A 210 -2.79 16.39 -18.56
N GLN A 211 -1.78 16.75 -17.78
CA GLN A 211 -0.91 17.89 -18.11
C GLN A 211 0.05 17.57 -19.26
N THR A 212 0.37 16.30 -19.46
CA THR A 212 1.32 15.84 -20.49
C THR A 212 0.67 15.08 -21.63
N SER A 213 -0.60 14.71 -21.51
CA SER A 213 -1.32 13.94 -22.53
C SER A 213 -2.82 14.27 -22.50
N GLU A 214 -3.37 14.66 -23.66
CA GLU A 214 -4.80 14.96 -23.78
C GLU A 214 -5.67 13.68 -23.74
N ASP A 215 -5.12 12.56 -24.22
CA ASP A 215 -5.83 11.27 -24.41
C ASP A 215 -5.75 10.34 -23.19
N VAL A 216 -5.75 10.89 -21.96
CA VAL A 216 -5.79 10.07 -20.74
C VAL A 216 -7.20 9.51 -20.53
N ASP A 217 -7.44 8.28 -20.99
CA ASP A 217 -8.66 7.51 -20.71
C ASP A 217 -8.61 6.83 -19.33
N LEU A 218 -8.30 7.62 -18.31
CA LEU A 218 -8.26 7.20 -16.90
C LEU A 218 -8.82 8.31 -16.02
N LYS A 219 -9.63 7.92 -15.03
CA LYS A 219 -10.15 8.80 -13.99
C LYS A 219 -10.02 8.15 -12.62
N ILE A 220 -9.51 8.91 -11.65
CA ILE A 220 -9.45 8.48 -10.26
C ILE A 220 -10.72 8.95 -9.53
N ILE A 221 -11.44 8.00 -8.95
CA ILE A 221 -12.65 8.25 -8.15
C ILE A 221 -12.33 7.88 -6.70
N PRO A 222 -12.16 8.86 -5.80
CA PRO A 222 -11.83 8.58 -4.41
C PRO A 222 -13.06 8.11 -3.63
N PHE A 223 -12.86 7.12 -2.76
CA PHE A 223 -13.82 6.70 -1.75
C PHE A 223 -13.23 6.96 -0.38
N ARG A 224 -14.05 7.51 0.53
CA ARG A 224 -13.65 7.78 1.91
C ARG A 224 -14.00 6.58 2.79
N GLY A 225 -13.02 6.07 3.51
CA GLY A 225 -13.22 5.18 4.65
C GLY A 225 -13.07 5.95 5.95
N GLU A 226 -13.74 5.49 7.00
CA GLU A 226 -13.60 6.00 8.36
C GLU A 226 -13.18 4.86 9.28
N TYR A 227 -12.36 5.17 10.28
CA TYR A 227 -11.84 4.21 11.24
C TYR A 227 -12.19 4.66 12.64
N PHE A 228 -12.51 3.70 13.50
CA PHE A 228 -12.60 3.88 14.93
C PHE A 228 -11.49 3.05 15.59
N LYS A 229 -10.97 3.54 16.72
CA LYS A 229 -10.01 2.79 17.53
C LYS A 229 -10.70 2.26 18.76
N LEU A 230 -10.37 1.01 19.11
CA LEU A 230 -10.69 0.51 20.45
C LEU A 230 -9.93 1.34 21.48
N LYS A 231 -10.51 1.44 22.68
CA LYS A 231 -9.78 1.98 23.82
C LYS A 231 -8.67 0.99 24.21
N PRO A 232 -7.52 1.45 24.74
CA PRO A 232 -6.42 0.57 25.11
C PRO A 232 -6.84 -0.60 26.00
N GLU A 233 -7.73 -0.35 26.97
CA GLU A 233 -8.24 -1.38 27.88
C GLU A 233 -9.17 -2.42 27.23
N LYS A 234 -9.46 -2.29 25.93
CA LYS A 234 -10.30 -3.21 25.13
C LYS A 234 -9.55 -3.86 23.97
N GLU A 235 -8.27 -3.56 23.77
CA GLU A 235 -7.47 -4.17 22.69
C GLU A 235 -7.34 -5.69 22.85
N TYR A 236 -7.42 -6.21 24.08
CA TYR A 236 -7.40 -7.66 24.35
C TYR A 236 -8.54 -8.46 23.68
N LEU A 237 -9.58 -7.78 23.18
CA LEU A 237 -10.71 -8.41 22.51
C LEU A 237 -10.35 -9.03 21.15
N VAL A 238 -9.23 -8.61 20.55
CA VAL A 238 -8.82 -9.03 19.21
C VAL A 238 -7.31 -9.24 19.21
N LYS A 239 -6.84 -10.45 18.85
CA LYS A 239 -5.40 -10.77 18.81
C LYS A 239 -4.83 -10.84 17.38
N HIS A 240 -5.66 -11.21 16.42
CA HIS A 240 -5.39 -11.32 14.99
C HIS A 240 -6.29 -10.32 14.26
N LEU A 241 -5.97 -10.01 13.01
CA LEU A 241 -6.88 -9.21 12.18
C LEU A 241 -8.17 -10.00 11.89
N ILE A 242 -9.35 -9.43 12.17
CA ILE A 242 -10.64 -10.11 11.97
C ILE A 242 -11.36 -9.53 10.77
N TYR A 243 -11.53 -10.35 9.74
CA TYR A 243 -12.14 -9.94 8.48
C TYR A 243 -13.43 -10.73 8.24
N PRO A 244 -14.52 -10.08 7.79
CA PRO A 244 -15.67 -10.82 7.32
C PRO A 244 -15.37 -11.45 5.96
N VAL A 245 -16.20 -12.43 5.58
CA VAL A 245 -16.28 -12.88 4.19
C VAL A 245 -16.77 -11.71 3.31
N PRO A 246 -16.15 -11.45 2.14
CA PRO A 246 -16.56 -10.34 1.29
C PRO A 246 -18.01 -10.47 0.84
N ASP A 247 -18.77 -9.38 0.95
CA ASP A 247 -20.13 -9.29 0.40
C ASP A 247 -20.07 -8.96 -1.10
N PRO A 248 -20.59 -9.82 -2.00
CA PRO A 248 -20.65 -9.53 -3.43
C PRO A 248 -21.42 -8.26 -3.80
N ASN A 249 -22.36 -7.82 -2.96
CA ASN A 249 -23.12 -6.58 -3.16
C ASN A 249 -22.29 -5.32 -2.86
N PHE A 250 -21.22 -5.46 -2.08
CA PHE A 250 -20.32 -4.37 -1.68
C PHE A 250 -18.85 -4.71 -1.99
N PRO A 251 -18.48 -4.94 -3.26
CA PRO A 251 -17.18 -5.50 -3.63
C PRO A 251 -15.97 -4.58 -3.36
N PHE A 252 -16.21 -3.35 -2.89
CA PHE A 252 -15.18 -2.34 -2.61
C PHE A 252 -15.20 -1.82 -1.17
N LEU A 253 -16.19 -2.23 -0.35
CA LEU A 253 -16.43 -1.74 1.00
C LEU A 253 -16.49 -2.94 1.95
N GLY A 254 -15.46 -3.09 2.78
CA GLY A 254 -15.47 -4.05 3.87
C GLY A 254 -15.55 -3.31 5.19
N VAL A 255 -16.42 -3.76 6.10
CA VAL A 255 -16.29 -3.43 7.51
C VAL A 255 -15.18 -4.32 8.05
N HIS A 256 -14.09 -3.72 8.48
CA HIS A 256 -12.99 -4.40 9.14
C HIS A 256 -13.17 -4.20 10.65
N PHE A 257 -13.12 -5.28 11.42
CA PHE A 257 -13.27 -5.26 12.88
C PHE A 257 -11.91 -5.39 13.56
#